data_AF-A0A1J4SP29-F1
#
_entry.id   AF-A0A1J4SP29-F1
#
_cell.length_a   1.000
_cell.length_b   1.000
_cell.length_c   1.000
_cell.angle_alpha   90.00
_cell.angle_beta   90.00
_cell.angle_gamma   90.00
#
_symmetry.space_group_name_H-M   'P 1'
#
loop_
_entity.id
_entity.type
_entity.pdbx_description
1 polymer ?
#
loop_
_entity_poly.entity_id
_entity_poly.type
_entity_poly.pdbx_seq_one_letter_code
_entity_poly.pdbx_strand_id
1 'polypeptide(L)'
;MLAQGRLLNPQNFAAREAARADLLASVLKAGALVPENIWVWDETGRAQLVLATLPTLTRARRVAARLRQKGLNITVRREMPRKD
;
A
#
# COMPACT_ATOMS: atom_id res chain seq x y z
N MET A 1 3.84 6.19 -2.40
CA MET A 1 4.24 4.76 -2.55
C MET A 1 3.24 3.91 -1.78
N LEU A 2 2.84 2.78 -2.35
CA LEU A 2 1.75 1.94 -1.84
C LEU A 2 2.25 0.51 -1.59
N ALA A 3 1.81 -0.11 -0.49
CA ALA A 3 1.83 -1.57 -0.35
C ALA A 3 0.53 -2.15 -0.92
N GLN A 4 0.60 -3.33 -1.54
CA GLN A 4 -0.54 -4.02 -2.08
C GLN A 4 -0.72 -5.39 -1.42
N GLY A 5 -1.94 -5.68 -1.02
CA GLY A 5 -2.36 -6.96 -0.46
C GLY A 5 -3.17 -7.81 -1.46
N ARG A 6 -3.98 -8.70 -0.88
CA ARG A 6 -4.90 -9.55 -1.64
C ARG A 6 -6.06 -8.76 -2.27
N LEU A 7 -6.78 -9.43 -3.17
CA LEU A 7 -7.99 -8.89 -3.78
C LEU A 7 -9.04 -8.58 -2.71
N LEU A 8 -9.70 -7.45 -2.88
CA LEU A 8 -10.88 -7.04 -2.14
C LEU A 8 -12.10 -7.67 -2.80
N ASN A 9 -13.05 -8.10 -1.98
CA ASN A 9 -14.42 -8.29 -2.43
C ASN A 9 -15.20 -6.97 -2.18
N PRO A 10 -15.50 -6.17 -3.22
CA PRO A 10 -16.15 -4.87 -3.05
C PRO A 10 -17.58 -4.96 -2.51
N GLN A 11 -18.21 -6.13 -2.54
CA GLN A 11 -19.56 -6.34 -2.03
C GLN A 11 -19.59 -6.91 -0.61
N ASN A 12 -18.45 -7.34 -0.08
CA ASN A 12 -18.38 -7.94 1.26
C ASN A 12 -17.47 -7.11 2.18
N PHE A 13 -18.08 -6.34 3.09
CA PHE A 13 -17.36 -5.50 4.05
C PHE A 13 -16.35 -6.27 4.88
N ALA A 14 -16.75 -7.40 5.49
CA ALA A 14 -15.88 -8.20 6.34
C ALA A 14 -14.66 -8.73 5.59
N ALA A 15 -14.84 -9.17 4.33
CA ALA A 15 -13.74 -9.62 3.50
C ALA A 15 -12.75 -8.47 3.16
N ARG A 16 -13.25 -7.25 2.98
CA ARG A 16 -12.38 -6.08 2.76
C ARG A 16 -11.57 -5.73 4.00
N GLU A 17 -12.21 -5.68 5.16
CA GLU A 17 -11.54 -5.38 6.41
C GLU A 17 -10.49 -6.44 6.76
N ALA A 18 -10.78 -7.72 6.53
CA ALA A 18 -9.81 -8.78 6.69
C ALA A 18 -8.59 -8.60 5.76
N ALA A 19 -8.82 -8.29 4.48
CA ALA A 19 -7.72 -8.04 3.54
C ALA A 19 -6.87 -6.81 3.90
N ARG A 20 -7.49 -5.77 4.48
CA ARG A 20 -6.80 -4.60 5.02
C ARG A 20 -5.97 -4.96 6.25
N ALA A 21 -6.54 -5.68 7.20
CA ALA A 21 -5.84 -6.13 8.41
C ALA A 21 -4.62 -7.00 8.07
N ASP A 22 -4.76 -7.94 7.15
CA ASP A 22 -3.65 -8.80 6.69
C ASP A 22 -2.51 -7.98 6.07
N LEU A 23 -2.86 -6.99 5.25
CA LEU A 23 -1.87 -6.11 4.62
C LEU A 23 -1.14 -5.27 5.67
N LEU A 24 -1.87 -4.70 6.63
CA LEU A 24 -1.27 -3.93 7.71
C LEU A 24 -0.31 -4.79 8.55
N ALA A 25 -0.74 -6.00 8.93
CA ALA A 25 0.11 -6.94 9.66
C ALA A 25 1.40 -7.27 8.88
N SER A 26 1.30 -7.49 7.57
CA SER A 26 2.45 -7.74 6.70
C SER A 26 3.42 -6.54 6.65
N VAL A 27 2.87 -5.33 6.55
CA VAL A 27 3.65 -4.08 6.53
C VAL A 27 4.40 -3.87 7.85
N LEU A 28 3.71 -4.08 8.99
CA LEU A 28 4.32 -3.99 10.32
C LEU A 28 5.41 -5.04 10.51
N LYS A 29 5.17 -6.29 10.07
CA LYS A 29 6.16 -7.38 10.12
C LYS A 29 7.41 -7.06 9.29
N ALA A 30 7.27 -6.35 8.17
CA ALA A 30 8.39 -5.88 7.36
C ALA A 30 9.14 -4.70 7.99
N GLY A 31 8.67 -4.15 9.12
CA GLY A 31 9.25 -2.99 9.78
C GLY A 31 9.09 -1.70 8.97
N ALA A 32 8.04 -1.62 8.14
CA ALA A 32 7.65 -0.36 7.52
C ALA A 32 6.81 0.46 8.51
N LEU A 33 7.20 1.71 8.72
CA LEU A 33 6.42 2.66 9.50
C LEU A 33 5.27 3.20 8.65
N VAL A 34 4.07 3.17 9.21
CA VAL A 34 2.86 3.74 8.62
C VAL A 34 2.35 4.77 9.62
N PRO A 35 2.58 6.08 9.39
CA PRO A 35 2.13 7.10 10.33
C PRO A 35 0.60 7.18 10.40
N GLU A 36 -0.07 6.92 9.27
CA GLU A 36 -1.52 6.91 9.13
C GLU A 36 -1.99 5.79 8.19
N ASN A 37 -3.10 5.14 8.53
CA ASN A 37 -3.67 4.05 7.73
C ASN A 37 -4.53 4.56 6.56
N ILE A 38 -3.88 5.12 5.54
CA ILE A 38 -4.56 5.65 4.35
C ILE A 38 -4.77 4.52 3.32
N TRP A 39 -6.02 4.05 3.21
CA TRP A 39 -6.42 3.00 2.27
C TRP A 39 -6.76 3.58 0.89
N VAL A 40 -6.23 2.97 -0.17
CA VAL A 40 -6.53 3.34 -1.56
C VAL A 40 -7.45 2.33 -2.20
N TRP A 41 -8.52 2.81 -2.82
CA TRP A 41 -9.32 2.07 -3.79
C TRP A 41 -9.01 2.55 -5.19
N ASP A 42 -8.79 1.61 -6.10
CA ASP A 42 -8.60 1.84 -7.52
C ASP A 42 -9.09 0.63 -8.32
N GLU A 43 -8.90 0.67 -9.63
CA GLU A 43 -9.28 -0.37 -10.57
C GLU A 43 -8.60 -1.73 -10.34
N THR A 44 -7.55 -1.80 -9.52
CA THR A 44 -6.86 -3.07 -9.25
C THR A 44 -7.66 -4.00 -8.35
N GLY A 45 -8.67 -3.47 -7.64
CA GLY A 45 -9.51 -4.25 -6.73
C GLY A 45 -8.72 -4.90 -5.59
N ARG A 46 -7.55 -4.37 -5.21
CA ARG A 46 -6.71 -4.90 -4.13
C ARG A 46 -6.75 -4.03 -2.88
N ALA A 47 -6.45 -4.62 -1.74
CA ALA A 47 -6.16 -3.85 -0.54
C ALA A 47 -4.88 -3.06 -0.79
N GLN A 48 -4.91 -1.75 -0.62
CA GLN A 48 -3.74 -0.89 -0.84
C GLN A 48 -3.58 0.12 0.28
N LEU A 49 -2.36 0.25 0.78
CA LEU A 49 -2.02 1.12 1.90
C LEU A 49 -0.92 2.08 1.49
N VAL A 50 -1.12 3.39 1.72
CA VAL A 50 -0.05 4.37 1.57
C VAL A 50 0.99 4.15 2.65
N LEU A 51 2.23 3.91 2.23
CA LEU A 51 3.36 3.78 3.17
C LEU A 51 4.08 5.11 3.39
N ALA A 52 4.32 5.85 2.31
CA ALA A 52 5.00 7.15 2.35
C ALA A 52 4.82 7.91 1.04
N THR A 53 4.83 9.24 1.15
CA THR A 53 5.13 10.14 0.03
C THR A 53 6.60 10.51 0.12
N LEU A 54 7.31 10.43 -1.00
CA LEU A 54 8.75 10.66 -1.06
C LEU A 54 9.03 11.72 -2.12
N PRO A 55 9.99 12.64 -1.89
CA PRO A 55 10.18 13.83 -2.71
C PRO A 55 10.68 13.52 -4.11
N THR A 56 11.27 12.34 -4.33
CA THR A 56 11.78 11.94 -5.64
C THR A 56 11.43 10.50 -5.98
N LEU A 57 11.22 10.24 -7.27
CA LEU A 57 10.97 8.91 -7.81
C LEU A 57 12.14 7.96 -7.51
N THR A 58 13.38 8.44 -7.61
CA THR A 58 14.58 7.65 -7.32
C THR A 58 14.60 7.18 -5.86
N ARG A 59 14.27 8.05 -4.91
CA ARG A 59 14.19 7.68 -3.49
C ARG A 59 13.05 6.69 -3.26
N ALA A 60 11.89 6.91 -3.88
CA ALA A 60 10.76 5.99 -3.80
C ALA A 60 11.08 4.59 -4.32
N ARG A 61 11.76 4.49 -5.46
CA ARG A 61 12.20 3.21 -6.04
C ARG A 61 13.20 2.48 -5.14
N ARG A 62 14.16 3.20 -4.56
CA ARG A 62 15.15 2.60 -3.64
C ARG A 62 14.48 2.02 -2.38
N VAL A 63 13.56 2.76 -1.77
CA VAL A 63 12.81 2.27 -0.59
C VAL A 63 11.91 1.10 -0.98
N ALA A 64 11.20 1.18 -2.10
CA ALA A 64 10.36 0.11 -2.61
C ALA A 64 11.14 -1.20 -2.84
N ALA A 65 12.36 -1.13 -3.41
CA ALA A 65 13.21 -2.30 -3.61
C ALA A 65 13.56 -3.00 -2.28
N ARG A 66 13.92 -2.23 -1.24
CA ARG A 66 14.20 -2.78 0.11
C ARG A 66 12.97 -3.43 0.73
N LEU A 67 11.80 -2.83 0.58
CA LEU A 67 10.56 -3.38 1.12
C LEU A 67 10.10 -4.64 0.36
N ARG A 68 10.35 -4.72 -0.94
CA ARG A 68 10.14 -5.95 -1.74
C ARG A 68 11.03 -7.09 -1.28
N GLN A 69 12.30 -6.80 -0.95
CA GLN A 69 13.20 -7.81 -0.36
C GLN A 69 12.68 -8.34 0.99
N LYS A 70 11.83 -7.57 1.69
CA LYS A 70 11.15 -7.99 2.92
C LYS A 70 9.79 -8.66 2.67
N GLY A 71 9.47 -9.01 1.42
CA GLY A 71 8.26 -9.74 1.05
C GLY A 71 7.03 -8.87 0.81
N LEU A 72 7.15 -7.54 0.80
CA LEU A 72 6.02 -6.67 0.47
C LEU A 72 5.87 -6.49 -1.05
N ASN A 73 4.64 -6.56 -1.54
CA ASN A 73 4.35 -6.08 -2.89
C ASN A 73 4.18 -4.55 -2.85
N ILE A 74 5.06 -3.82 -3.55
CA ILE A 74 5.12 -2.35 -3.52
C ILE A 74 4.90 -1.75 -4.90
N THR A 75 4.02 -0.76 -4.97
CA THR A 75 3.78 0.07 -6.16
C THR A 75 4.23 1.50 -5.91
N VAL A 76 5.05 2.03 -6.81
CA VAL A 76 5.47 3.44 -6.79
C VAL A 76 4.62 4.20 -7.80
N ARG A 77 3.74 5.07 -7.31
CA ARG A 77 2.98 6.02 -8.13
C ARG A 77 3.54 7.42 -7.91
N ARG A 78 3.55 8.22 -8.98
CA ARG A 78 3.57 9.68 -8.84
C ARG A 78 2.21 10.08 -8.28
N GLU A 79 2.17 11.10 -7.44
CA GLU A 79 0.92 11.61 -6.88
C GLU A 79 -0.08 11.81 -8.03
N MET A 80 -1.28 11.23 -7.87
CA MET A 80 -2.37 11.58 -8.77
C MET A 80 -2.70 13.05 -8.49
N PRO A 81 -2.79 13.92 -9.51
CA PRO A 81 -3.26 15.28 -9.28
C PRO A 81 -4.59 15.18 -8.53
N ARG A 82 -4.71 15.90 -7.41
CA ARG A 82 -6.03 16.10 -6.79
C ARG A 82 -6.94 16.63 -7.90
N LYS A 83 -8.02 15.91 -8.19
CA LYS A 83 -9.16 16.57 -8.84
C LYS A 83 -9.85 17.31 -7.71
N ASP A 84 -9.71 18.63 -7.75
CA ASP A 84 -10.56 19.57 -7.03
C ASP A 84 -12.03 19.37 -7.45
#